data_AF-A0AAN7ZKP2-F1
#
_entry.id   AF-A0AAN7ZKP2-F1
#
_cell.length_a   1.000
_cell.length_b   1.000
_cell.length_c   1.000
_cell.angle_alpha   90.00
_cell.angle_beta   90.00
_cell.angle_gamma   90.00
#
_symmetry.space_group_name_H-M   'P 1'
#
loop_
_entity.id
_entity.type
_entity.pdbx_description
1 polymer ?
#
loop_
_entity_poly.entity_id
_entity_poly.type
_entity_poly.pdbx_seq_one_letter_code
_entity_poly.pdbx_strand_id
1 'polypeptide(L)'
;MPNKIQDLHTVDKSTYPYIFEQNATVRLKSSDGLVRVNVYRPNTDEKVPVLVTYAPYGKDIPYADFHAKSFAEVNPQQKSEHSVWETPDPAFWTKNGYAVVRADERGTGQSPGFLDTMSRGTSEAFFEVVEWAAEQSWSSGKVGLLGISYYAGTQWRVAARQPKGLAAIVPWEGMSDYYRDRCRHGGILSNQFIGFWWNRQVVTNQYGRAGRQKANWGPDTIEGDLDEEELAKNRQDQTIDNVNNRFRDEDYYSSKDFDLADVKVPLLSVANWGGILLHLRGNVQGYMHAGSKLKYLRFITGRHDLPFYYEEEVELQRSFLDAFLKGDDRDGWSEGKPAPVDIVLRKGDVGFNDAAAEKVYPRRTENEWPIARTQYTRYHLQPDLKLSKDAPYSGPAKTTSYKALGMLKDPQLVQFTTEAFEAETEITGHVVAHLSVSASKASPDQSAEPSDIDIFVTLRHISPEGKEVYYTGTAGDPIPLTKGWLRTSLRKVEDQHPQHRDWLPHREYRSTDVQEVKPDTVYEVDVEVWPTNVVVAKGGKLVFEVSSGDTQGCGIFGHHDQQDRSEKVFGGLNSVHFGEQHHNYIVLPVIPAKE
;
A
#
# COMPACT_ATOMS: atom_id res chain seq x y z
N MET A 1 33.91 -0.15 -3.51
CA MET A 1 33.51 1.15 -2.97
C MET A 1 34.76 1.98 -2.75
N PRO A 2 34.85 3.18 -3.34
CA PRO A 2 36.07 3.99 -3.32
C PRO A 2 36.28 4.73 -1.98
N ASN A 3 35.23 4.96 -1.19
CA ASN A 3 35.34 5.60 0.12
C ASN A 3 35.91 4.64 1.17
N LYS A 4 36.80 5.15 2.02
CA LYS A 4 37.35 4.40 3.16
C LYS A 4 36.32 4.39 4.30
N ILE A 5 35.87 3.19 4.68
CA ILE A 5 34.95 3.00 5.80
C ILE A 5 35.58 3.46 7.13
N GLN A 6 34.84 4.26 7.90
CA GLN A 6 35.27 4.83 9.18
C GLN A 6 34.42 4.30 10.34
N ASP A 7 34.90 4.40 11.59
CA ASP A 7 34.01 4.28 12.74
C ASP A 7 33.38 5.65 13.00
N LEU A 8 32.07 5.74 12.79
CA LEU A 8 31.30 6.98 12.88
C LEU A 8 30.49 7.07 14.17
N HIS A 9 30.63 6.06 15.04
CA HIS A 9 29.78 5.90 16.20
C HIS A 9 30.06 6.98 17.26
N THR A 10 29.02 7.75 17.60
CA THR A 10 29.06 8.72 18.70
C THR A 10 27.95 8.43 19.70
N VAL A 11 28.14 8.84 20.95
CA VAL A 11 27.16 8.62 22.03
C VAL A 11 26.95 9.92 22.80
N ASP A 12 25.71 10.40 22.81
CA ASP A 12 25.23 11.50 23.64
C ASP A 12 24.36 10.95 24.78
N LYS A 13 24.70 11.31 26.01
CA LYS A 13 23.98 10.90 27.23
C LYS A 13 23.40 12.09 28.01
N SER A 14 23.57 13.30 27.53
CA SER A 14 23.36 14.53 28.31
C SER A 14 22.43 15.54 27.66
N THR A 15 22.33 15.56 26.32
CA THR A 15 21.55 16.58 25.60
C THR A 15 20.06 16.24 25.58
N TYR A 16 19.72 14.94 25.53
CA TYR A 16 18.37 14.45 25.31
C TYR A 16 17.85 13.69 26.54
N PRO A 17 16.52 13.53 26.69
CA PRO A 17 15.93 12.71 27.77
C PRO A 17 16.20 11.20 27.62
N TYR A 18 16.93 10.80 26.58
CA TYR A 18 17.37 9.44 26.28
C TYR A 18 18.85 9.45 25.86
N ILE A 19 19.48 8.28 25.89
CA ILE A 19 20.80 8.10 25.29
C ILE A 19 20.62 8.01 23.78
N PHE A 20 21.36 8.84 23.05
CA PHE A 20 21.39 8.84 21.60
C PHE A 20 22.76 8.34 21.12
N GLU A 21 22.77 7.20 20.43
CA GLU A 21 23.94 6.65 19.76
C GLU A 21 23.77 6.87 18.25
N GLN A 22 24.64 7.67 17.64
CA GLN A 22 24.54 8.01 16.22
C GLN A 22 25.52 7.17 15.40
N ASN A 23 25.08 6.69 14.23
CA ASN A 23 25.90 5.93 13.27
C ASN A 23 26.58 4.67 13.85
N ALA A 24 25.95 4.02 14.83
CA ALA A 24 26.36 2.68 15.26
C ALA A 24 26.39 1.73 14.05
N THR A 25 27.32 0.78 14.06
CA THR A 25 27.63 -0.06 12.90
C THR A 25 27.08 -1.47 13.08
N VAL A 26 26.20 -1.88 12.17
CA VAL A 26 25.81 -3.27 11.99
C VAL A 26 26.64 -3.84 10.85
N ARG A 27 27.60 -4.72 11.16
CA ARG A 27 28.36 -5.44 10.13
C ARG A 27 27.52 -6.62 9.64
N LEU A 28 27.33 -6.69 8.33
CA LEU A 28 26.58 -7.79 7.72
C LEU A 28 27.45 -9.05 7.70
N LYS A 29 26.82 -10.19 7.93
CA LYS A 29 27.35 -11.56 7.90
C LYS A 29 27.13 -12.17 6.51
N SER A 30 26.05 -11.78 5.82
CA SER A 30 25.71 -12.20 4.46
C SER A 30 26.60 -11.57 3.37
N SER A 31 27.33 -10.51 3.68
CA SER A 31 28.23 -9.82 2.74
C SER A 31 29.29 -9.01 3.50
N ASP A 32 30.32 -8.52 2.80
CA ASP A 32 31.31 -7.58 3.36
C ASP A 32 30.74 -6.16 3.63
N GLY A 33 29.42 -6.00 3.56
CA GLY A 33 28.73 -4.72 3.75
C GLY A 33 28.46 -4.36 5.21
N LEU A 34 27.94 -3.15 5.41
CA LEU A 34 27.47 -2.69 6.72
C LEU A 34 26.22 -1.82 6.57
N VAL A 35 25.51 -1.67 7.69
CA VAL A 35 24.38 -0.76 7.85
C VAL A 35 24.69 0.20 9.00
N ARG A 36 24.40 1.49 8.82
CA ARG A 36 24.47 2.50 9.88
C ARG A 36 23.11 2.67 10.52
N VAL A 37 23.11 2.69 11.85
CA VAL A 37 21.90 2.86 12.65
C VAL A 37 22.08 3.97 13.66
N ASN A 38 20.96 4.62 13.99
CA ASN A 38 20.82 5.47 15.16
C ASN A 38 20.08 4.68 16.23
N VAL A 39 20.55 4.72 17.47
CA VAL A 39 19.92 4.10 18.64
C VAL A 39 19.46 5.18 19.59
N TYR A 40 18.19 5.14 19.96
CA TYR A 40 17.60 5.98 20.99
C TYR A 40 17.15 5.05 22.10
N ARG A 41 17.70 5.17 23.31
CA ARG A 41 17.34 4.25 24.40
C ARG A 41 17.20 4.95 25.75
N PRO A 42 16.35 4.44 26.65
CA PRO A 42 16.17 5.04 27.95
C PRO A 42 17.50 5.04 28.73
N ASN A 43 17.71 6.07 29.56
CA ASN A 43 18.87 6.15 30.44
C ASN A 43 18.63 5.30 31.69
N THR A 44 18.72 3.98 31.53
CA THR A 44 18.52 2.96 32.55
C THR A 44 19.51 1.82 32.37
N ASP A 45 19.78 1.07 33.44
CA ASP A 45 20.55 -0.18 33.43
C ASP A 45 19.68 -1.39 33.08
N GLU A 46 18.35 -1.24 33.07
CA GLU A 46 17.42 -2.29 32.68
C GLU A 46 17.50 -2.58 31.17
N LYS A 47 17.37 -3.87 30.82
CA LYS A 47 17.27 -4.30 29.42
C LYS A 47 15.85 -4.01 28.91
N VAL A 48 15.76 -3.32 27.78
CA VAL A 48 14.48 -2.87 27.21
C VAL A 48 14.18 -3.53 25.87
N PRO A 49 12.91 -3.73 25.52
CA PRO A 49 12.52 -4.12 24.17
C PRO A 49 12.90 -3.06 23.13
N VAL A 50 13.03 -3.48 21.87
CA VAL A 50 13.54 -2.62 20.78
C VAL A 50 12.51 -2.49 19.67
N LEU A 51 12.25 -1.28 19.20
CA LEU A 51 11.54 -1.00 17.97
C LEU A 51 12.53 -0.72 16.85
N VAL A 52 12.42 -1.40 15.72
CA VAL A 52 13.35 -1.23 14.59
C VAL A 52 12.62 -0.71 13.35
N THR A 53 13.22 0.27 12.68
CA THR A 53 12.81 0.75 11.35
C THR A 53 13.95 0.69 10.35
N TYR A 54 13.69 0.23 9.12
CA TYR A 54 14.66 0.09 8.04
C TYR A 54 14.08 0.53 6.69
N ALA A 55 14.61 1.60 6.09
CA ALA A 55 14.14 2.15 4.81
C ALA A 55 15.20 3.04 4.14
N PRO A 56 15.02 3.40 2.85
CA PRO A 56 15.92 4.29 2.12
C PRO A 56 15.73 5.79 2.42
N TYR A 57 14.84 6.17 3.35
CA TYR A 57 14.38 7.56 3.50
C TYR A 57 15.30 8.47 4.32
N GLY A 58 16.32 7.92 4.96
CA GLY A 58 17.29 8.71 5.74
C GLY A 58 16.91 8.83 7.21
N LYS A 59 17.65 8.14 8.07
CA LYS A 59 17.45 8.13 9.53
C LYS A 59 17.76 9.47 10.22
N ASP A 60 18.38 10.40 9.50
CA ASP A 60 18.82 11.72 9.96
C ASP A 60 18.12 12.89 9.21
N ILE A 61 17.01 12.65 8.52
CA ILE A 61 16.24 13.70 7.85
C ILE A 61 15.07 14.13 8.76
N PRO A 62 15.11 15.31 9.38
CA PRO A 62 14.03 15.74 10.28
C PRO A 62 12.69 15.82 9.55
N TYR A 63 11.61 15.34 10.19
CA TYR A 63 10.26 15.44 9.65
C TYR A 63 9.90 16.91 9.34
N ALA A 64 10.27 17.83 10.23
CA ALA A 64 10.04 19.27 10.04
C ALA A 64 10.61 19.81 8.71
N ASP A 65 11.73 19.28 8.25
CA ASP A 65 12.36 19.68 6.98
C ASP A 65 11.73 18.93 5.79
N PHE A 66 11.48 17.64 5.95
CA PHE A 66 10.93 16.79 4.89
C PHE A 66 9.50 17.16 4.50
N HIS A 67 8.65 17.46 5.49
CA HIS A 67 7.24 17.78 5.28
C HIS A 67 6.67 18.69 6.37
N ALA A 68 7.22 19.91 6.48
CA ALA A 68 6.84 20.94 7.48
C ALA A 68 5.32 21.09 7.73
N LYS A 69 4.51 21.16 6.66
CA LYS A 69 3.05 21.33 6.78
C LYS A 69 2.40 20.19 7.57
N SER A 70 2.74 18.95 7.22
CA SER A 70 2.22 17.78 7.93
C SER A 70 2.78 17.70 9.35
N PHE A 71 4.09 17.96 9.52
CA PHE A 71 4.70 17.98 10.85
C PHE A 71 4.04 18.99 11.80
N ALA A 72 3.52 20.11 11.29
CA ALA A 72 2.77 21.06 12.12
C ALA A 72 1.50 20.42 12.74
N GLU A 73 0.87 19.48 12.06
CA GLU A 73 -0.38 18.82 12.45
C GLU A 73 -0.18 17.56 13.30
N VAL A 74 1.03 16.99 13.34
CA VAL A 74 1.35 15.83 14.17
C VAL A 74 1.05 16.13 15.64
N ASN A 75 0.62 15.10 16.39
CA ASN A 75 0.39 15.21 17.83
C ASN A 75 1.67 15.72 18.53
N PRO A 76 1.60 16.80 19.34
CA PRO A 76 2.77 17.33 20.04
C PRO A 76 3.53 16.31 20.90
N GLN A 77 2.87 15.27 21.42
CA GLN A 77 3.53 14.20 22.18
C GLN A 77 4.40 13.28 21.30
N GLN A 78 4.16 13.29 19.99
CA GLN A 78 4.91 12.54 18.98
C GLN A 78 5.90 13.44 18.22
N LYS A 79 6.34 14.55 18.84
CA LYS A 79 7.33 15.47 18.29
C LYS A 79 8.56 15.54 19.20
N SER A 80 9.72 15.40 18.58
CA SER A 80 11.03 15.63 19.17
C SER A 80 12.01 16.11 18.10
N GLU A 81 13.19 16.55 18.53
CA GLU A 81 14.28 16.94 17.62
C GLU A 81 14.63 15.82 16.62
N HIS A 82 14.44 14.57 17.04
CA HIS A 82 14.76 13.40 16.23
C HIS A 82 13.54 12.79 15.54
N SER A 83 12.38 13.46 15.46
CA SER A 83 11.25 12.93 14.68
C SER A 83 11.61 12.81 13.19
N VAL A 84 11.36 11.63 12.61
CA VAL A 84 11.54 11.36 11.17
C VAL A 84 10.21 10.87 10.61
N TRP A 85 9.91 11.30 9.38
CA TRP A 85 8.72 10.91 8.62
C TRP A 85 8.46 9.40 8.70
N GLU A 86 7.21 9.00 9.00
CA GLU A 86 6.74 7.60 9.04
C GLU A 86 7.37 6.68 10.10
N THR A 87 8.12 7.24 11.05
CA THR A 87 8.77 6.46 12.12
C THR A 87 8.18 6.77 13.51
N PRO A 88 8.28 5.84 14.48
CA PRO A 88 7.99 6.11 15.88
C PRO A 88 8.89 7.23 16.44
N ASP A 89 8.30 8.17 17.19
CA ASP A 89 9.06 9.25 17.82
C ASP A 89 9.95 8.71 18.97
N PRO A 90 11.28 8.91 18.92
CA PRO A 90 12.17 8.33 19.91
C PRO A 90 11.94 8.88 21.33
N ALA A 91 11.51 10.14 21.50
CA ALA A 91 11.25 10.69 22.84
C ALA A 91 10.05 10.03 23.49
N PHE A 92 8.97 9.83 22.74
CA PHE A 92 7.79 9.15 23.24
C PHE A 92 8.07 7.69 23.63
N TRP A 93 8.69 6.93 22.72
CA TRP A 93 8.87 5.50 22.92
C TRP A 93 9.93 5.18 23.99
N THR A 94 11.00 5.97 24.09
CA THR A 94 11.98 5.81 25.18
C THR A 94 11.41 6.17 26.54
N LYS A 95 10.57 7.21 26.64
CA LYS A 95 9.83 7.51 27.88
C LYS A 95 8.90 6.36 28.29
N ASN A 96 8.43 5.56 27.32
CA ASN A 96 7.60 4.38 27.55
C ASN A 96 8.42 3.07 27.64
N GLY A 97 9.72 3.14 27.89
CA GLY A 97 10.55 1.95 28.18
C GLY A 97 10.89 1.09 26.95
N TYR A 98 10.95 1.69 25.76
CA TYR A 98 11.47 1.06 24.54
C TYR A 98 12.78 1.70 24.11
N ALA A 99 13.69 0.91 23.53
CA ALA A 99 14.70 1.44 22.64
C ALA A 99 14.13 1.58 21.21
N VAL A 100 14.59 2.55 20.44
CA VAL A 100 14.27 2.73 19.02
C VAL A 100 15.58 2.67 18.23
N VAL A 101 15.65 1.78 17.25
CA VAL A 101 16.77 1.64 16.31
C VAL A 101 16.28 2.03 14.93
N ARG A 102 16.86 3.07 14.35
CA ARG A 102 16.56 3.51 12.98
C ARG A 102 17.75 3.28 12.07
N ALA A 103 17.53 2.51 11.02
CA ALA A 103 18.56 2.09 10.10
C ALA A 103 18.37 2.74 8.72
N ASP A 104 19.48 3.25 8.17
CA ASP A 104 19.54 3.58 6.75
C ASP A 104 19.67 2.28 5.96
N GLU A 105 18.78 2.05 4.99
CA GLU A 105 18.90 0.91 4.10
C GLU A 105 20.25 0.91 3.36
N ARG A 106 20.76 -0.29 3.05
CA ARG A 106 22.03 -0.46 2.33
C ARG A 106 22.05 0.40 1.05
N GLY A 107 23.13 1.17 0.87
CA GLY A 107 23.29 2.08 -0.28
C GLY A 107 22.65 3.46 -0.11
N THR A 108 22.08 3.77 1.06
CA THR A 108 21.44 5.06 1.35
C THR A 108 21.98 5.70 2.63
N GLY A 109 21.78 7.02 2.76
CA GLY A 109 22.12 7.76 3.96
C GLY A 109 23.61 7.67 4.30
N GLN A 110 23.92 7.09 5.46
CA GLN A 110 25.28 6.79 5.89
C GLN A 110 25.66 5.31 5.69
N SER A 111 24.74 4.46 5.20
CA SER A 111 24.97 3.05 4.90
C SER A 111 25.53 2.88 3.48
N PRO A 112 26.81 2.49 3.33
CA PRO A 112 27.40 2.27 2.03
C PRO A 112 26.84 1.00 1.38
N GLY A 113 26.94 0.88 0.07
CA GLY A 113 26.57 -0.33 -0.66
C GLY A 113 25.81 -0.03 -1.95
N PHE A 114 25.12 -1.06 -2.44
CA PHE A 114 24.33 -1.00 -3.66
C PHE A 114 22.88 -0.64 -3.32
N LEU A 115 22.40 0.48 -3.86
CA LEU A 115 21.04 0.97 -3.69
C LEU A 115 20.11 0.19 -4.61
N ASP A 116 19.34 -0.74 -4.04
CA ASP A 116 18.35 -1.56 -4.74
C ASP A 116 17.18 -1.84 -3.80
N THR A 117 16.23 -0.92 -3.78
CA THR A 117 15.15 -0.90 -2.79
C THR A 117 14.20 -2.09 -2.97
N MET A 118 13.66 -2.61 -1.87
CA MET A 118 12.83 -3.83 -1.84
C MET A 118 13.48 -5.03 -2.54
N SER A 119 14.81 -5.13 -2.54
CA SER A 119 15.53 -6.26 -3.12
C SER A 119 15.75 -7.38 -2.11
N ARG A 120 16.30 -8.49 -2.59
CA ARG A 120 16.78 -9.56 -1.72
C ARG A 120 17.85 -9.05 -0.76
N GLY A 121 18.82 -8.29 -1.25
CA GLY A 121 19.92 -7.77 -0.44
C GLY A 121 19.46 -6.84 0.68
N THR A 122 18.43 -6.03 0.46
CA THR A 122 17.88 -5.17 1.53
C THR A 122 17.14 -5.99 2.58
N SER A 123 16.43 -7.05 2.19
CA SER A 123 15.79 -7.96 3.15
C SER A 123 16.77 -8.85 3.94
N GLU A 124 17.92 -9.18 3.35
CA GLU A 124 19.03 -9.85 4.03
C GLU A 124 19.67 -8.94 5.07
N ALA A 125 19.97 -7.69 4.69
CA ALA A 125 20.49 -6.70 5.62
C ALA A 125 19.50 -6.38 6.75
N PHE A 126 18.20 -6.23 6.47
CA PHE A 126 17.21 -5.93 7.50
C PHE A 126 17.08 -7.07 8.54
N PHE A 127 17.10 -8.32 8.10
CA PHE A 127 17.13 -9.48 9.00
C PHE A 127 18.29 -9.40 10.01
N GLU A 128 19.48 -9.05 9.53
CA GLU A 128 20.65 -8.94 10.38
C GLU A 128 20.62 -7.72 11.30
N VAL A 129 20.01 -6.61 10.87
CA VAL A 129 19.75 -5.45 11.74
C VAL A 129 18.81 -5.83 12.88
N VAL A 130 17.78 -6.63 12.62
CA VAL A 130 16.87 -7.15 13.67
C VAL A 130 17.62 -8.02 14.67
N GLU A 131 18.42 -8.98 14.20
CA GLU A 131 19.21 -9.84 15.10
C GLU A 131 20.24 -9.04 15.89
N TRP A 132 20.93 -8.10 15.24
CA TRP A 132 21.87 -7.21 15.91
C TRP A 132 21.19 -6.41 17.02
N ALA A 133 20.01 -5.85 16.77
CA ALA A 133 19.25 -5.10 17.76
C ALA A 133 18.80 -5.98 18.95
N ALA A 134 18.50 -7.26 18.71
CA ALA A 134 18.17 -8.22 19.75
C ALA A 134 19.39 -8.61 20.62
N GLU A 135 20.60 -8.54 20.08
CA GLU A 135 21.83 -9.01 20.74
C GLU A 135 22.57 -7.94 21.56
N GLN A 136 22.13 -6.68 21.49
CA GLN A 136 22.79 -5.60 22.24
C GLN A 136 22.66 -5.75 23.76
N SER A 137 23.65 -5.26 24.51
CA SER A 137 23.71 -5.41 25.97
C SER A 137 22.54 -4.74 26.70
N TRP A 138 21.97 -3.69 26.13
CA TRP A 138 20.79 -2.97 26.63
C TRP A 138 19.45 -3.53 26.11
N SER A 139 19.47 -4.53 25.23
CA SER A 139 18.27 -5.13 24.64
C SER A 139 17.73 -6.26 25.51
N SER A 140 16.41 -6.36 25.63
CA SER A 140 15.74 -7.52 26.26
C SER A 140 15.76 -8.77 25.37
N GLY A 141 16.24 -8.64 24.13
CA GLY A 141 16.18 -9.70 23.11
C GLY A 141 14.84 -9.77 22.38
N LYS A 142 13.89 -8.89 22.69
CA LYS A 142 12.59 -8.77 22.00
C LYS A 142 12.57 -7.54 21.11
N VAL A 143 12.37 -7.77 19.81
CA VAL A 143 12.30 -6.74 18.78
C VAL A 143 10.89 -6.67 18.20
N GLY A 144 10.35 -5.47 18.07
CA GLY A 144 9.14 -5.19 17.30
C GLY A 144 9.45 -4.33 16.09
N LEU A 145 8.65 -4.47 15.04
CA LEU A 145 8.72 -3.58 13.88
C LEU A 145 7.48 -2.70 13.86
N LEU A 146 7.69 -1.40 13.67
CA LEU A 146 6.64 -0.38 13.68
C LEU A 146 7.05 0.76 12.74
N GLY A 147 6.17 1.13 11.83
CA GLY A 147 6.38 2.22 10.89
C GLY A 147 5.36 2.18 9.77
N ILE A 148 5.38 3.21 8.92
CA ILE A 148 4.40 3.42 7.85
C ILE A 148 5.01 3.13 6.47
N SER A 149 4.19 2.85 5.45
CA SER A 149 4.57 2.77 4.03
C SER A 149 5.67 1.74 3.74
N TYR A 150 6.87 2.20 3.37
CA TYR A 150 8.02 1.35 3.11
C TYR A 150 8.49 0.67 4.39
N TYR A 151 8.49 1.40 5.53
CA TYR A 151 8.79 0.81 6.83
C TYR A 151 7.78 -0.24 7.26
N ALA A 152 6.54 -0.21 6.74
CA ALA A 152 5.54 -1.26 6.93
C ALA A 152 5.73 -2.41 5.93
N GLY A 153 5.93 -2.09 4.66
CA GLY A 153 6.09 -3.08 3.59
C GLY A 153 7.30 -3.99 3.77
N THR A 154 8.41 -3.46 4.27
CA THR A 154 9.60 -4.27 4.59
C THR A 154 9.39 -5.20 5.78
N GLN A 155 8.43 -4.92 6.68
CA GLN A 155 8.14 -5.79 7.83
C GLN A 155 7.63 -7.15 7.37
N TRP A 156 6.70 -7.18 6.41
CA TRP A 156 6.17 -8.43 5.85
C TRP A 156 7.29 -9.33 5.35
N ARG A 157 8.19 -8.74 4.56
CA ARG A 157 9.30 -9.45 3.93
C ARG A 157 10.32 -9.95 4.94
N VAL A 158 10.74 -9.13 5.90
CA VAL A 158 11.73 -9.57 6.90
C VAL A 158 11.11 -10.56 7.90
N ALA A 159 9.84 -10.39 8.26
CA ALA A 159 9.15 -11.29 9.18
C ALA A 159 8.94 -12.69 8.59
N ALA A 160 8.69 -12.79 7.28
CA ALA A 160 8.66 -14.07 6.56
C ALA A 160 10.00 -14.83 6.68
N ARG A 161 11.12 -14.11 6.86
CA ARG A 161 12.44 -14.72 7.07
C ARG A 161 12.70 -15.12 8.53
N GLN A 162 11.82 -14.75 9.46
CA GLN A 162 11.85 -15.14 10.88
C GLN A 162 13.19 -14.90 11.60
N PRO A 163 13.74 -13.65 11.59
CA PRO A 163 14.97 -13.33 12.32
C PRO A 163 14.83 -13.60 13.81
N LYS A 164 15.93 -14.04 14.43
CA LYS A 164 15.97 -14.25 15.88
C LYS A 164 15.71 -12.93 16.61
N GLY A 165 14.87 -13.00 17.64
CA GLY A 165 14.51 -11.85 18.48
C GLY A 165 13.29 -11.07 18.00
N LEU A 166 12.85 -11.24 16.74
CA LEU A 166 11.59 -10.64 16.28
C LEU A 166 10.40 -11.24 17.03
N ALA A 167 9.65 -10.38 17.70
CA ALA A 167 8.58 -10.75 18.61
C ALA A 167 7.19 -10.29 18.15
N ALA A 168 7.10 -9.21 17.38
CA ALA A 168 5.83 -8.73 16.80
C ALA A 168 6.08 -7.77 15.62
N ILE A 169 5.10 -7.62 14.74
CA ILE A 169 5.10 -6.60 13.67
C ILE A 169 3.81 -5.79 13.65
N VAL A 170 3.93 -4.51 13.32
CA VAL A 170 2.83 -3.56 13.16
C VAL A 170 2.98 -2.84 11.81
N PRO A 171 2.66 -3.53 10.69
CA PRO A 171 2.66 -2.92 9.37
C PRO A 171 1.49 -1.93 9.25
N TRP A 172 1.78 -0.64 9.43
CA TRP A 172 0.83 0.45 9.29
C TRP A 172 0.83 0.95 7.84
N GLU A 173 -0.24 0.73 7.09
CA GLU A 173 -0.30 1.10 5.66
C GLU A 173 0.94 0.62 4.87
N GLY A 174 1.13 -0.70 4.76
CA GLY A 174 2.26 -1.31 4.08
C GLY A 174 1.84 -2.29 2.98
N MET A 175 2.38 -2.12 1.78
CA MET A 175 2.20 -3.08 0.68
C MET A 175 2.77 -4.46 1.07
N SER A 176 2.10 -5.54 0.66
CA SER A 176 2.55 -6.92 0.92
C SER A 176 3.03 -7.63 -0.35
N ASP A 177 2.61 -7.13 -1.51
CA ASP A 177 2.94 -7.64 -2.83
C ASP A 177 3.52 -6.50 -3.67
N TYR A 178 4.84 -6.54 -3.89
CA TYR A 178 5.56 -5.49 -4.60
C TYR A 178 5.02 -5.23 -6.02
N TYR A 179 4.55 -6.29 -6.69
CA TYR A 179 4.01 -6.18 -8.05
C TYR A 179 2.58 -5.62 -8.00
N ARG A 180 1.66 -6.31 -7.33
CA ARG A 180 0.21 -6.03 -7.45
C ARG A 180 -0.27 -4.83 -6.67
N ASP A 181 0.39 -4.51 -5.55
CA ASP A 181 -0.04 -3.42 -4.67
C ASP A 181 0.59 -2.08 -5.04
N ARG A 182 1.70 -2.08 -5.79
CA ARG A 182 2.50 -0.87 -6.04
C ARG A 182 2.86 -0.65 -7.49
N CYS A 183 3.47 -1.64 -8.13
CA CYS A 183 4.08 -1.41 -9.44
C CYS A 183 3.08 -1.53 -10.58
N ARG A 184 2.22 -2.55 -10.53
CA ARG A 184 1.29 -2.88 -11.61
C ARG A 184 -0.10 -3.24 -11.08
N HIS A 185 -1.04 -2.33 -11.23
CA HIS A 185 -2.43 -2.57 -10.91
C HIS A 185 -3.10 -3.31 -12.06
N GLY A 186 -3.58 -4.53 -11.83
CA GLY A 186 -4.18 -5.34 -12.88
C GLY A 186 -3.24 -5.69 -14.05
N GLY A 187 -1.92 -5.58 -13.85
CA GLY A 187 -0.89 -5.71 -14.90
C GLY A 187 -0.48 -4.40 -15.59
N ILE A 188 -1.17 -3.29 -15.32
CA ILE A 188 -0.92 -1.96 -15.91
C ILE A 188 0.09 -1.20 -15.05
N LEU A 189 1.13 -0.63 -15.65
CA LEU A 189 2.19 0.09 -14.90
C LEU A 189 1.67 1.38 -14.23
N SER A 190 1.79 1.46 -12.90
CA SER A 190 1.55 2.66 -12.09
C SER A 190 2.84 3.48 -11.99
N ASN A 191 3.20 4.16 -13.07
CA ASN A 191 4.52 4.77 -13.24
C ASN A 191 4.71 6.08 -12.45
N GLN A 192 3.64 6.86 -12.26
CA GLN A 192 3.76 8.23 -11.75
C GLN A 192 4.27 8.28 -10.31
N PHE A 193 3.74 7.40 -9.45
CA PHE A 193 4.13 7.35 -8.05
C PHE A 193 5.58 6.86 -7.91
N ILE A 194 5.96 5.81 -8.66
CA ILE A 194 7.33 5.29 -8.66
C ILE A 194 8.31 6.39 -9.06
N GLY A 195 8.01 7.14 -10.12
CA GLY A 195 8.84 8.26 -10.57
C GLY A 195 8.95 9.37 -9.53
N PHE A 196 7.83 9.79 -8.93
CA PHE A 196 7.84 10.81 -7.88
C PHE A 196 8.63 10.36 -6.64
N TRP A 197 8.31 9.19 -6.11
CA TRP A 197 8.89 8.61 -4.91
C TRP A 197 10.40 8.38 -5.07
N TRP A 198 10.81 7.75 -6.17
CA TRP A 198 12.21 7.46 -6.46
C TRP A 198 13.05 8.73 -6.51
N ASN A 199 12.61 9.70 -7.31
CA ASN A 199 13.37 10.92 -7.57
C ASN A 199 13.35 11.90 -6.39
N ARG A 200 12.32 11.89 -5.55
CA ARG A 200 12.20 12.79 -4.39
C ARG A 200 12.82 12.20 -3.11
N GLN A 201 12.61 10.92 -2.84
CA GLN A 201 12.89 10.34 -1.52
C GLN A 201 14.08 9.38 -1.52
N VAL A 202 14.24 8.58 -2.58
CA VAL A 202 15.23 7.48 -2.58
C VAL A 202 16.57 7.94 -3.12
N VAL A 203 16.61 8.36 -4.39
CA VAL A 203 17.89 8.69 -5.05
C VAL A 203 18.54 9.93 -4.46
N THR A 204 17.75 10.84 -3.89
CA THR A 204 18.24 12.02 -3.15
C THR A 204 18.94 11.66 -1.86
N ASN A 205 18.66 10.47 -1.30
CA ASN A 205 19.31 9.94 -0.12
C ASN A 205 20.33 8.84 -0.47
N GLN A 206 20.75 8.71 -1.73
CA GLN A 206 21.79 7.75 -2.10
C GLN A 206 23.10 8.04 -1.34
N TYR A 207 23.73 6.98 -0.83
CA TYR A 207 25.02 7.07 -0.16
C TYR A 207 26.08 7.66 -1.10
N GLY A 208 26.88 8.61 -0.61
CA GLY A 208 27.88 9.31 -1.39
C GLY A 208 27.35 10.45 -2.26
N ARG A 209 26.05 10.75 -2.22
CA ARG A 209 25.50 11.91 -2.93
C ARG A 209 25.88 13.22 -2.23
N ALA A 210 26.47 14.13 -2.99
CA ALA A 210 26.86 15.46 -2.53
C ALA A 210 25.68 16.41 -2.31
N GLY A 211 25.82 17.33 -1.35
CA GLY A 211 24.95 18.49 -1.19
C GLY A 211 23.57 18.18 -0.59
N ARG A 212 23.39 17.03 0.06
CA ARG A 212 22.18 16.69 0.83
C ARG A 212 21.95 17.67 1.96
N GLN A 213 23.00 18.04 2.69
CA GLN A 213 22.89 19.00 3.80
C GLN A 213 22.40 20.36 3.32
N LYS A 214 22.97 20.87 2.22
CA LYS A 214 22.57 22.15 1.62
C LYS A 214 21.13 22.13 1.12
N ALA A 215 20.61 20.97 0.73
CA ALA A 215 19.23 20.77 0.29
C ALA A 215 18.24 20.48 1.44
N ASN A 216 18.68 20.56 2.71
CA ASN A 216 17.92 20.15 3.89
C ASN A 216 17.43 18.69 3.80
N TRP A 217 18.26 17.80 3.24
CA TRP A 217 17.96 16.38 3.02
C TRP A 217 18.84 15.48 3.90
N GLY A 218 19.01 15.89 5.16
CA GLY A 218 19.92 15.25 6.12
C GLY A 218 21.39 15.60 5.87
N PRO A 219 22.31 15.09 6.71
CA PRO A 219 23.73 15.36 6.59
C PRO A 219 24.30 14.75 5.30
N ASP A 220 25.34 15.38 4.76
CA ASP A 220 26.16 14.79 3.70
C ASP A 220 26.80 13.47 4.17
N THR A 221 27.25 12.66 3.22
CA THR A 221 27.88 11.37 3.53
C THR A 221 29.21 11.62 4.22
N ILE A 222 29.36 11.17 5.48
CA ILE A 222 30.53 11.52 6.30
C ILE A 222 31.84 10.96 5.73
N GLU A 223 31.75 9.82 5.05
CA GLU A 223 32.90 9.16 4.40
C GLU A 223 33.27 9.77 3.03
N GLY A 224 32.54 10.79 2.58
CA GLY A 224 32.82 11.55 1.37
C GLY A 224 31.83 11.30 0.22
N ASP A 225 31.91 12.17 -0.77
CA ASP A 225 31.07 12.12 -1.97
C ASP A 225 31.63 11.13 -3.01
N LEU A 226 30.74 10.57 -3.81
CA LEU A 226 31.04 9.76 -4.98
C LEU A 226 30.78 10.58 -6.24
N ASP A 227 31.54 10.33 -7.31
CA ASP A 227 31.22 10.89 -8.62
C ASP A 227 29.96 10.24 -9.23
N GLU A 228 29.40 10.87 -10.26
CA GLU A 228 28.14 10.40 -10.86
C GLU A 228 28.27 9.02 -11.52
N GLU A 229 29.45 8.66 -12.04
CA GLU A 229 29.69 7.35 -12.64
C GLU A 229 29.59 6.25 -11.58
N GLU A 230 30.24 6.44 -10.43
CA GLU A 230 30.20 5.50 -9.33
C GLU A 230 28.81 5.49 -8.65
N LEU A 231 28.13 6.63 -8.53
CA LEU A 231 26.73 6.67 -8.08
C LEU A 231 25.82 5.86 -9.01
N ALA A 232 25.96 6.02 -10.33
CA ALA A 232 25.18 5.28 -11.31
C ALA A 232 25.47 3.77 -11.26
N LYS A 233 26.73 3.39 -11.08
CA LYS A 233 27.14 2.00 -10.91
C LYS A 233 26.64 1.37 -9.61
N ASN A 234 26.43 2.16 -8.56
CA ASN A 234 26.00 1.70 -7.25
C ASN A 234 24.48 1.80 -7.01
N ARG A 235 23.67 1.91 -8.06
CA ARG A 235 22.20 1.92 -7.96
C ARG A 235 21.53 1.07 -9.03
N GLN A 236 20.36 0.55 -8.66
CA GLN A 236 19.41 -0.11 -9.54
C GLN A 236 18.16 0.77 -9.66
N ASP A 237 17.92 1.36 -10.84
CA ASP A 237 16.87 2.38 -10.99
C ASP A 237 15.48 1.78 -11.23
N GLN A 238 14.62 1.90 -10.21
CA GLN A 238 13.26 1.35 -10.29
C GLN A 238 12.38 2.03 -11.34
N THR A 239 12.65 3.26 -11.75
CA THR A 239 11.88 3.92 -12.82
C THR A 239 12.15 3.28 -14.17
N ILE A 240 13.34 2.72 -14.36
CA ILE A 240 13.74 1.99 -15.57
C ILE A 240 13.29 0.54 -15.47
N ASP A 241 13.54 -0.11 -14.33
CA ASP A 241 13.24 -1.53 -14.18
C ASP A 241 11.76 -1.86 -14.28
N ASN A 242 10.87 -1.06 -13.67
CA ASN A 242 9.43 -1.35 -13.72
C ASN A 242 8.83 -1.12 -15.12
N VAL A 243 9.48 -0.30 -15.96
CA VAL A 243 9.13 -0.15 -17.39
C VAL A 243 9.62 -1.36 -18.18
N ASN A 244 10.86 -1.80 -17.94
CA ASN A 244 11.50 -2.90 -18.67
C ASN A 244 10.97 -4.28 -18.30
N ASN A 245 10.49 -4.45 -17.06
CA ASN A 245 9.95 -5.70 -16.54
C ASN A 245 8.43 -5.59 -16.42
N ARG A 246 7.72 -6.56 -17.01
CA ARG A 246 6.27 -6.60 -17.15
C ARG A 246 5.62 -7.72 -16.36
N PHE A 247 6.31 -8.84 -16.14
CA PHE A 247 5.71 -10.07 -15.64
C PHE A 247 6.35 -10.55 -14.34
N ARG A 248 5.57 -11.16 -13.45
CA ARG A 248 6.05 -11.56 -12.12
C ARG A 248 7.13 -12.64 -12.13
N ASP A 249 7.17 -13.47 -13.17
CA ASP A 249 8.16 -14.52 -13.38
C ASP A 249 9.51 -14.01 -13.91
N GLU A 250 9.63 -12.73 -14.25
CA GLU A 250 10.92 -12.12 -14.57
C GLU A 250 11.78 -11.96 -13.31
N ASP A 251 13.10 -12.13 -13.45
CA ASP A 251 14.07 -12.09 -12.34
C ASP A 251 13.92 -10.84 -11.45
N TYR A 252 13.59 -9.70 -12.05
CA TYR A 252 13.39 -8.45 -11.31
C TYR A 252 12.26 -8.54 -10.28
N TYR A 253 11.10 -9.06 -10.64
CA TYR A 253 9.96 -9.16 -9.73
C TYR A 253 10.03 -10.42 -8.86
N SER A 254 10.38 -11.56 -9.45
CA SER A 254 10.44 -12.83 -8.73
C SER A 254 11.47 -12.82 -7.59
N SER A 255 12.58 -12.07 -7.74
CA SER A 255 13.55 -11.86 -6.65
C SER A 255 13.01 -11.07 -5.44
N LYS A 256 11.83 -10.46 -5.58
CA LYS A 256 11.15 -9.66 -4.54
C LYS A 256 10.02 -10.42 -3.85
N ASP A 257 9.64 -11.58 -4.36
CA ASP A 257 8.59 -12.40 -3.79
C ASP A 257 9.02 -13.07 -2.48
N PHE A 258 8.04 -13.27 -1.60
CA PHE A 258 8.16 -14.01 -0.35
C PHE A 258 6.79 -14.61 0.00
N ASP A 259 6.76 -15.66 0.82
CA ASP A 259 5.52 -16.26 1.27
C ASP A 259 5.01 -15.57 2.55
N LEU A 260 3.84 -14.94 2.47
CA LEU A 260 3.18 -14.35 3.64
C LEU A 260 2.86 -15.41 4.71
N ALA A 261 2.65 -16.66 4.32
CA ALA A 261 2.42 -17.75 5.26
C ALA A 261 3.62 -17.94 6.20
N ASP A 262 4.83 -17.51 5.85
CA ASP A 262 6.01 -17.61 6.71
C ASP A 262 6.08 -16.53 7.80
N VAL A 263 5.20 -15.52 7.77
CA VAL A 263 5.05 -14.55 8.85
C VAL A 263 4.37 -15.23 10.04
N LYS A 264 5.13 -15.65 11.06
CA LYS A 264 4.61 -16.40 12.22
C LYS A 264 4.44 -15.58 13.50
N VAL A 265 5.13 -14.45 13.60
CA VAL A 265 5.08 -13.58 14.79
C VAL A 265 3.71 -12.90 14.91
N PRO A 266 3.27 -12.52 16.12
CA PRO A 266 2.12 -11.66 16.33
C PRO A 266 2.08 -10.46 15.37
N LEU A 267 0.90 -10.19 14.81
CA LEU A 267 0.71 -9.22 13.74
C LEU A 267 -0.46 -8.28 14.03
N LEU A 268 -0.22 -6.98 13.94
CA LEU A 268 -1.26 -5.95 13.87
C LEU A 268 -1.19 -5.21 12.53
N SER A 269 -2.00 -5.62 11.55
CA SER A 269 -2.09 -4.96 10.25
C SER A 269 -3.06 -3.79 10.33
N VAL A 270 -2.62 -2.59 9.94
CA VAL A 270 -3.48 -1.40 9.91
C VAL A 270 -3.67 -0.93 8.48
N ALA A 271 -4.88 -1.08 7.97
CA ALA A 271 -5.28 -0.73 6.61
C ALA A 271 -6.06 0.61 6.61
N ASN A 272 -5.86 1.45 5.61
CA ASN A 272 -6.58 2.71 5.49
C ASN A 272 -7.51 2.69 4.28
N TRP A 273 -8.79 3.01 4.49
CA TRP A 273 -9.78 3.11 3.42
C TRP A 273 -9.43 4.15 2.35
N GLY A 274 -8.58 5.12 2.69
CA GLY A 274 -8.02 6.12 1.79
C GLY A 274 -6.92 5.60 0.85
N GLY A 275 -6.29 4.48 1.20
CA GLY A 275 -5.12 3.92 0.51
C GLY A 275 -5.43 3.14 -0.76
N ILE A 276 -6.44 3.55 -1.54
CA ILE A 276 -7.07 2.80 -2.65
C ILE A 276 -6.17 2.58 -3.89
N LEU A 277 -4.90 2.98 -3.84
CA LEU A 277 -3.94 2.95 -4.95
C LEU A 277 -2.53 2.50 -4.54
N LEU A 278 -2.34 2.10 -3.28
CA LEU A 278 -1.06 1.57 -2.81
C LEU A 278 -1.24 0.54 -1.69
N HIS A 279 -1.51 0.98 -0.45
CA HIS A 279 -1.31 0.12 0.72
C HIS A 279 -2.53 -0.69 1.15
N LEU A 280 -3.76 -0.22 0.86
CA LEU A 280 -4.99 -0.85 1.36
C LEU A 280 -5.07 -2.34 1.02
N ARG A 281 -4.83 -2.68 -0.25
CA ARG A 281 -4.81 -4.07 -0.71
C ARG A 281 -3.75 -4.88 0.05
N GLY A 282 -2.53 -4.37 0.17
CA GLY A 282 -1.43 -5.07 0.81
C GLY A 282 -1.64 -5.38 2.29
N ASN A 283 -2.20 -4.45 3.07
CA ASN A 283 -2.52 -4.74 4.47
C ASN A 283 -3.58 -5.83 4.63
N VAL A 284 -4.60 -5.80 3.77
CA VAL A 284 -5.70 -6.78 3.77
C VAL A 284 -5.18 -8.15 3.36
N GLN A 285 -4.44 -8.26 2.25
CA GLN A 285 -3.86 -9.51 1.77
C GLN A 285 -2.80 -10.04 2.74
N GLY A 286 -1.96 -9.15 3.29
CA GLY A 286 -1.00 -9.44 4.35
C GLY A 286 -1.67 -10.12 5.55
N TYR A 287 -2.76 -9.54 6.09
CA TYR A 287 -3.54 -10.17 7.16
C TYR A 287 -4.15 -11.52 6.74
N MET A 288 -4.80 -11.59 5.57
CA MET A 288 -5.46 -12.81 5.12
C MET A 288 -4.49 -13.97 4.98
N HIS A 289 -3.27 -13.72 4.51
CA HIS A 289 -2.30 -14.75 4.17
C HIS A 289 -1.16 -14.93 5.18
N ALA A 290 -1.01 -14.04 6.17
CA ALA A 290 -0.03 -14.27 7.24
C ALA A 290 -0.29 -15.59 7.96
N GLY A 291 0.77 -16.37 8.19
CA GLY A 291 0.71 -17.61 8.96
C GLY A 291 0.68 -17.42 10.48
N SER A 292 0.59 -16.18 10.95
CA SER A 292 0.51 -15.84 12.36
C SER A 292 -0.80 -16.33 12.97
N LYS A 293 -0.70 -16.92 14.16
CA LYS A 293 -1.86 -17.37 14.94
C LYS A 293 -2.54 -16.22 15.69
N LEU A 294 -1.80 -15.15 15.96
CA LEU A 294 -2.27 -13.96 16.64
C LEU A 294 -2.14 -12.79 15.67
N LYS A 295 -3.16 -12.63 14.83
CA LYS A 295 -3.21 -11.58 13.82
C LYS A 295 -4.47 -10.76 13.95
N TYR A 296 -4.31 -9.46 13.77
CA TYR A 296 -5.36 -8.48 13.91
C TYR A 296 -5.35 -7.53 12.72
N LEU A 297 -6.52 -7.14 12.25
CA LEU A 297 -6.74 -6.17 11.18
C LEU A 297 -7.51 -4.98 11.75
N ARG A 298 -7.02 -3.77 11.48
CA ARG A 298 -7.66 -2.52 11.87
C ARG A 298 -7.83 -1.67 10.64
N PHE A 299 -9.06 -1.25 10.36
CA PHE A 299 -9.30 -0.27 9.33
C PHE A 299 -9.37 1.13 9.95
N ILE A 300 -8.73 2.09 9.30
CA ILE A 300 -8.72 3.50 9.66
C ILE A 300 -9.13 4.38 8.47
N THR A 301 -9.30 5.67 8.73
CA THR A 301 -9.47 6.73 7.75
C THR A 301 -8.48 7.87 8.03
N GLY A 302 -8.40 8.82 7.12
CA GLY A 302 -7.52 9.98 7.22
C GLY A 302 -6.35 9.91 6.27
N ARG A 303 -5.48 10.92 6.33
CA ARG A 303 -4.24 10.95 5.54
C ARG A 303 -3.34 9.78 5.91
N HIS A 304 -2.42 9.44 5.04
CA HIS A 304 -1.48 8.33 5.23
C HIS A 304 -0.59 8.43 6.49
N ASP A 305 -0.28 9.65 6.91
CA ASP A 305 0.75 9.97 7.90
C ASP A 305 0.18 10.24 9.30
N LEU A 306 -0.85 11.07 9.40
CA LEU A 306 -1.33 11.59 10.68
C LEU A 306 -1.97 10.55 11.61
N PRO A 307 -2.79 9.58 11.15
CA PRO A 307 -3.44 8.61 12.02
C PRO A 307 -2.48 7.80 12.85
N PHE A 308 -1.29 7.48 12.31
CA PHE A 308 -0.23 6.78 13.05
C PHE A 308 0.18 7.51 14.33
N TYR A 309 0.01 8.83 14.39
CA TYR A 309 0.39 9.68 15.52
C TYR A 309 -0.80 10.16 16.36
N TYR A 310 -2.04 9.75 16.06
CA TYR A 310 -3.19 10.05 16.91
C TYR A 310 -3.06 9.35 18.26
N GLU A 311 -3.53 9.97 19.33
CA GLU A 311 -3.33 9.47 20.69
C GLU A 311 -3.92 8.06 20.85
N GLU A 312 -5.14 7.86 20.38
CA GLU A 312 -5.83 6.56 20.40
C GLU A 312 -5.11 5.47 19.59
N GLU A 313 -4.49 5.86 18.47
CA GLU A 313 -3.82 4.95 17.55
C GLU A 313 -2.41 4.59 18.04
N VAL A 314 -1.70 5.54 18.66
CA VAL A 314 -0.44 5.27 19.37
C VAL A 314 -0.68 4.37 20.57
N GLU A 315 -1.77 4.56 21.31
CA GLU A 315 -2.13 3.68 22.43
C GLU A 315 -2.48 2.25 21.97
N LEU A 316 -3.13 2.10 20.81
CA LEU A 316 -3.35 0.81 20.18
C LEU A 316 -2.02 0.11 19.83
N GLN A 317 -1.09 0.83 19.18
CA GLN A 317 0.25 0.32 18.88
C GLN A 317 0.97 -0.10 20.16
N ARG A 318 0.95 0.76 21.19
CA ARG A 318 1.64 0.55 22.46
C ARG A 318 1.07 -0.64 23.22
N SER A 319 -0.25 -0.77 23.31
CA SER A 319 -0.90 -1.91 23.98
C SER A 319 -0.52 -3.24 23.34
N PHE A 320 -0.57 -3.31 22.01
CA PHE A 320 -0.17 -4.51 21.27
C PHE A 320 1.31 -4.85 21.47
N LEU A 321 2.19 -3.86 21.37
CA LEU A 321 3.64 -4.05 21.54
C LEU A 321 3.99 -4.42 23.00
N ASP A 322 3.36 -3.79 23.99
CA ASP A 322 3.59 -4.07 25.42
C ASP A 322 3.30 -5.55 25.72
N ALA A 323 2.22 -6.11 25.18
CA ALA A 323 1.85 -7.51 25.35
C ALA A 323 2.95 -8.48 24.88
N PHE A 324 3.51 -8.25 23.68
CA PHE A 324 4.44 -9.21 23.06
C PHE A 324 5.92 -8.94 23.34
N LEU A 325 6.27 -7.69 23.64
CA LEU A 325 7.66 -7.29 23.85
C LEU A 325 8.02 -7.11 25.33
N LYS A 326 7.04 -6.76 26.19
CA LYS A 326 7.25 -6.60 27.65
C LYS A 326 6.53 -7.66 28.49
N GLY A 327 5.53 -8.33 27.93
CA GLY A 327 4.65 -9.22 28.69
C GLY A 327 3.60 -8.47 29.53
N ASP A 328 3.43 -7.16 29.30
CA ASP A 328 2.35 -6.37 29.89
C ASP A 328 1.12 -6.44 28.97
N ASP A 329 0.32 -7.49 29.13
CA ASP A 329 -0.82 -7.78 28.27
C ASP A 329 -2.15 -7.30 28.86
N ARG A 330 -2.28 -5.99 29.04
CA ARG A 330 -3.47 -5.37 29.66
C ARG A 330 -4.79 -5.59 28.90
N ASP A 331 -4.72 -5.78 27.59
CA ASP A 331 -5.91 -6.00 26.73
C ASP A 331 -6.09 -7.47 26.32
N GLY A 332 -5.17 -8.36 26.69
CA GLY A 332 -5.23 -9.80 26.39
C GLY A 332 -4.93 -10.16 24.93
N TRP A 333 -4.06 -9.41 24.25
CA TRP A 333 -3.59 -9.68 22.89
C TRP A 333 -2.93 -11.05 22.75
N SER A 334 -2.15 -11.48 23.74
CA SER A 334 -1.47 -12.78 23.72
C SER A 334 -2.43 -13.96 23.91
N GLU A 335 -3.59 -13.68 24.49
CA GLU A 335 -4.70 -14.63 24.69
C GLU A 335 -5.73 -14.61 23.55
N GLY A 336 -5.60 -13.69 22.58
CA GLY A 336 -6.61 -13.56 21.52
C GLY A 336 -7.91 -12.88 21.95
N LYS A 337 -7.90 -12.10 23.04
CA LYS A 337 -9.11 -11.43 23.56
C LYS A 337 -9.64 -10.32 22.64
N PRO A 338 -8.81 -9.42 22.06
CA PRO A 338 -9.31 -8.40 21.15
C PRO A 338 -9.92 -9.01 19.90
N ALA A 339 -10.93 -8.36 19.33
CA ALA A 339 -11.52 -8.82 18.08
C ALA A 339 -10.45 -8.88 16.97
N PRO A 340 -10.40 -9.97 16.17
CA PRO A 340 -9.47 -10.09 15.05
C PRO A 340 -9.60 -8.93 14.05
N VAL A 341 -10.81 -8.39 13.84
CA VAL A 341 -11.04 -7.29 12.90
C VAL A 341 -11.78 -6.15 13.59
N ASP A 342 -11.31 -4.92 13.38
CA ASP A 342 -12.01 -3.70 13.77
C ASP A 342 -12.11 -2.75 12.56
N ILE A 343 -13.29 -2.20 12.33
CA ILE A 343 -13.68 -1.55 11.07
C ILE A 343 -14.21 -0.16 11.36
N VAL A 344 -13.62 0.88 10.77
CA VAL A 344 -14.27 2.19 10.64
C VAL A 344 -15.32 2.11 9.53
N LEU A 345 -16.57 2.43 9.87
CA LEU A 345 -17.70 2.44 8.95
C LEU A 345 -17.91 3.85 8.40
N ARG A 346 -17.62 4.06 7.11
CA ARG A 346 -17.83 5.31 6.37
C ARG A 346 -19.32 5.54 6.14
N LYS A 347 -20.00 6.03 7.19
CA LYS A 347 -21.43 6.33 7.24
C LYS A 347 -21.66 7.84 7.24
N GLY A 348 -22.43 8.31 6.26
CA GLY A 348 -22.70 9.74 6.04
C GLY A 348 -21.61 10.43 5.23
N ASP A 349 -21.80 11.74 5.03
CA ASP A 349 -20.83 12.64 4.39
C ASP A 349 -20.27 13.58 5.45
N VAL A 350 -19.02 13.34 5.85
CA VAL A 350 -18.29 14.16 6.83
C VAL A 350 -17.22 15.03 6.15
N GLY A 351 -17.20 15.05 4.81
CA GLY A 351 -16.12 15.63 4.04
C GLY A 351 -14.85 14.77 3.98
N PHE A 352 -13.75 15.38 3.54
CA PHE A 352 -12.44 14.77 3.40
C PHE A 352 -11.35 15.69 3.94
N ASN A 353 -10.23 15.10 4.35
CA ASN A 353 -9.07 15.78 4.94
C ASN A 353 -9.42 16.64 6.17
N ASP A 354 -10.34 16.14 6.99
CA ASP A 354 -10.74 16.73 8.27
C ASP A 354 -10.73 15.63 9.35
N ALA A 355 -9.62 15.56 10.08
CA ALA A 355 -9.43 14.53 11.11
C ALA A 355 -10.47 14.59 12.23
N ALA A 356 -11.01 15.78 12.54
CA ALA A 356 -12.01 15.92 13.59
C ALA A 356 -13.38 15.41 13.12
N ALA A 357 -13.75 15.72 11.88
CA ALA A 357 -14.98 15.25 11.28
C ALA A 357 -14.95 13.72 11.05
N GLU A 358 -13.82 13.15 10.64
CA GLU A 358 -13.69 11.71 10.39
C GLU A 358 -13.80 10.85 11.66
N LYS A 359 -13.49 11.39 12.84
CA LYS A 359 -13.67 10.68 14.13
C LYS A 359 -15.12 10.32 14.45
N VAL A 360 -16.10 10.94 13.79
CA VAL A 360 -17.51 10.63 14.00
C VAL A 360 -17.94 9.33 13.33
N TYR A 361 -17.12 8.77 12.43
CA TYR A 361 -17.43 7.50 11.79
C TYR A 361 -17.52 6.39 12.85
N PRO A 362 -18.63 5.62 12.88
CA PRO A 362 -18.79 4.55 13.84
C PRO A 362 -17.77 3.43 13.58
N ARG A 363 -17.33 2.77 14.64
CA ARG A 363 -16.48 1.57 14.55
C ARG A 363 -17.29 0.31 14.85
N ARG A 364 -16.92 -0.81 14.23
CA ARG A 364 -17.50 -2.13 14.49
C ARG A 364 -16.43 -3.21 14.46
N THR A 365 -16.50 -4.12 15.43
CA THR A 365 -15.66 -5.32 15.48
C THR A 365 -16.29 -6.53 14.78
N GLU A 366 -15.43 -7.37 14.19
CA GLU A 366 -15.77 -8.63 13.54
C GLU A 366 -14.77 -9.74 13.92
N ASN A 367 -15.22 -10.98 13.84
CA ASN A 367 -14.41 -12.15 14.20
C ASN A 367 -13.46 -12.59 13.08
N GLU A 368 -13.70 -12.13 11.85
CA GLU A 368 -12.96 -12.58 10.68
C GLU A 368 -13.06 -11.58 9.52
N TRP A 369 -12.10 -11.69 8.60
CA TRP A 369 -12.09 -10.99 7.32
C TRP A 369 -11.76 -12.00 6.21
N PRO A 370 -12.56 -12.07 5.12
CA PRO A 370 -13.81 -11.34 4.90
C PRO A 370 -14.89 -11.69 5.94
N ILE A 371 -15.86 -10.81 6.13
CA ILE A 371 -16.91 -11.00 7.15
C ILE A 371 -17.78 -12.21 6.76
N ALA A 372 -17.95 -13.22 7.62
CA ALA A 372 -18.66 -14.45 7.24
C ALA A 372 -20.09 -14.26 6.75
N ARG A 373 -20.84 -13.30 7.32
CA ARG A 373 -22.23 -13.02 6.90
C ARG A 373 -22.33 -12.19 5.61
N THR A 374 -21.23 -11.94 4.90
CA THR A 374 -21.24 -11.18 3.66
C THR A 374 -22.13 -11.83 2.61
N GLN A 375 -23.06 -11.06 2.05
CA GLN A 375 -23.88 -11.44 0.91
C GLN A 375 -23.34 -10.79 -0.36
N TYR A 376 -22.56 -11.56 -1.11
CA TYR A 376 -22.03 -11.16 -2.41
C TYR A 376 -23.17 -11.02 -3.42
N THR A 377 -23.60 -9.78 -3.64
CA THR A 377 -24.81 -9.45 -4.41
C THR A 377 -24.44 -8.89 -5.77
N ARG A 378 -24.94 -9.51 -6.84
CA ARG A 378 -24.75 -9.01 -8.20
C ARG A 378 -25.65 -7.81 -8.48
N TYR A 379 -25.05 -6.76 -9.02
CA TYR A 379 -25.73 -5.65 -9.66
C TYR A 379 -25.34 -5.66 -11.14
N HIS A 380 -26.31 -5.90 -12.00
CA HIS A 380 -26.15 -6.00 -13.44
C HIS A 380 -26.14 -4.63 -14.10
N LEU A 381 -25.18 -4.44 -15.01
CA LEU A 381 -25.14 -3.27 -15.88
C LEU A 381 -26.20 -3.45 -16.98
N GLN A 382 -26.97 -2.40 -17.23
CA GLN A 382 -28.03 -2.40 -18.23
C GLN A 382 -27.66 -1.47 -19.41
N PRO A 383 -28.13 -1.75 -20.64
CA PRO A 383 -27.82 -0.91 -21.81
C PRO A 383 -28.32 0.53 -21.74
N ASP A 384 -29.24 0.84 -20.82
CA ASP A 384 -29.75 2.18 -20.53
C ASP A 384 -28.96 2.88 -19.42
N LEU A 385 -27.76 2.39 -19.10
CA LEU A 385 -26.84 2.94 -18.10
C LEU A 385 -27.31 2.80 -16.65
N LYS A 386 -28.24 1.88 -16.38
CA LYS A 386 -28.62 1.50 -15.02
C LYS A 386 -27.72 0.41 -14.45
N LEU A 387 -27.62 0.41 -13.13
CA LEU A 387 -26.98 -0.63 -12.33
C LEU A 387 -28.02 -1.21 -11.35
N SER A 388 -28.53 -2.42 -11.59
CA SER A 388 -29.65 -2.95 -10.79
C SER A 388 -29.49 -4.41 -10.44
N LYS A 389 -30.28 -4.91 -9.48
CA LYS A 389 -30.33 -6.34 -9.13
C LYS A 389 -31.24 -7.14 -10.07
N ASP A 390 -31.75 -6.52 -11.12
CA ASP A 390 -32.60 -7.19 -12.10
C ASP A 390 -31.81 -8.25 -12.86
N ALA A 391 -32.52 -9.15 -13.54
CA ALA A 391 -31.87 -10.14 -14.39
C ALA A 391 -30.95 -9.47 -15.44
N PRO A 392 -29.86 -10.15 -15.85
CA PRO A 392 -29.03 -9.69 -16.96
C PRO A 392 -29.87 -9.36 -18.19
N TYR A 393 -29.50 -8.31 -18.91
CA TYR A 393 -30.16 -7.96 -20.17
C TYR A 393 -30.09 -9.11 -21.19
N SER A 394 -31.25 -9.61 -21.62
CA SER A 394 -31.37 -10.72 -22.57
C SER A 394 -32.04 -10.32 -23.89
N GLY A 395 -32.06 -9.02 -24.21
CA GLY A 395 -32.66 -8.49 -25.44
C GLY A 395 -31.70 -8.54 -26.65
N PRO A 396 -32.07 -7.89 -27.77
CA PRO A 396 -31.19 -7.76 -28.94
C PRO A 396 -29.83 -7.17 -28.56
N ALA A 397 -28.77 -7.63 -29.21
CA ALA A 397 -27.40 -7.19 -28.94
C ALA A 397 -27.29 -5.65 -28.95
N LYS A 398 -26.66 -5.11 -27.90
CA LYS A 398 -26.39 -3.68 -27.73
C LYS A 398 -24.95 -3.49 -27.29
N THR A 399 -24.40 -2.32 -27.59
CA THR A 399 -23.02 -1.98 -27.24
C THR A 399 -22.97 -0.54 -26.77
N THR A 400 -22.16 -0.29 -25.75
CA THR A 400 -21.79 1.06 -25.32
C THR A 400 -20.29 1.24 -25.48
N SER A 401 -19.89 2.19 -26.33
CA SER A 401 -18.49 2.43 -26.68
C SER A 401 -17.98 3.76 -26.14
N TYR A 402 -16.70 3.80 -25.80
CA TYR A 402 -15.99 4.98 -25.32
C TYR A 402 -14.57 4.96 -25.89
N LYS A 403 -13.95 6.14 -26.02
CA LYS A 403 -12.61 6.24 -26.59
C LYS A 403 -11.58 5.57 -25.68
N ALA A 404 -10.63 4.85 -26.26
CA ALA A 404 -9.51 4.31 -25.50
C ALA A 404 -8.51 5.41 -25.10
N LEU A 405 -7.56 5.08 -24.21
CA LEU A 405 -6.48 5.98 -23.76
C LEU A 405 -6.99 7.29 -23.13
N GLY A 406 -8.02 7.21 -22.30
CA GLY A 406 -8.46 8.31 -21.46
C GLY A 406 -7.35 8.81 -20.54
N MET A 407 -7.38 10.10 -20.20
CA MET A 407 -6.45 10.73 -19.26
C MET A 407 -7.22 11.39 -18.13
N LEU A 408 -6.57 11.63 -16.99
CA LEU A 408 -7.22 12.28 -15.84
C LEU A 408 -7.92 13.62 -16.18
N LYS A 409 -7.35 14.40 -17.11
CA LYS A 409 -7.90 15.70 -17.56
C LYS A 409 -8.99 15.57 -18.62
N ASP A 410 -9.07 14.44 -19.30
CA ASP A 410 -10.02 14.12 -20.36
C ASP A 410 -10.43 12.64 -20.24
N PRO A 411 -11.19 12.30 -19.18
CA PRO A 411 -11.52 10.91 -18.91
C PRO A 411 -12.51 10.41 -19.97
N GLN A 412 -12.23 9.22 -20.49
CA GLN A 412 -13.09 8.54 -21.47
C GLN A 412 -13.72 7.34 -20.77
N LEU A 413 -15.02 7.41 -20.52
CA LEU A 413 -15.71 6.48 -19.63
C LEU A 413 -17.20 6.34 -19.95
N VAL A 414 -17.79 5.29 -19.38
CA VAL A 414 -19.24 5.07 -19.25
C VAL A 414 -19.59 4.89 -17.78
N GLN A 415 -20.74 5.41 -17.35
CA GLN A 415 -21.20 5.31 -15.97
C GLN A 415 -22.52 4.55 -15.88
N PHE A 416 -22.61 3.64 -14.91
CA PHE A 416 -23.83 2.91 -14.58
C PHE A 416 -24.27 3.27 -13.17
N THR A 417 -25.52 3.69 -13.01
CA THR A 417 -26.00 4.25 -11.73
C THR A 417 -27.10 3.37 -11.14
N THR A 418 -27.04 3.14 -9.83
CA THR A 418 -28.14 2.45 -9.13
C THR A 418 -29.37 3.32 -9.04
N GLU A 419 -30.54 2.69 -8.91
CA GLU A 419 -31.67 3.39 -8.31
C GLU A 419 -31.30 3.82 -6.87
N ALA A 420 -32.07 4.76 -6.34
CA ALA A 420 -31.89 5.19 -4.95
C ALA A 420 -32.12 4.00 -4.00
N PHE A 421 -31.20 3.79 -3.05
CA PHE A 421 -31.33 2.72 -2.08
C PHE A 421 -32.56 2.96 -1.19
N GLU A 422 -33.41 1.95 -1.06
CA GLU A 422 -34.68 2.05 -0.32
C GLU A 422 -34.50 2.03 1.21
N ALA A 423 -33.37 1.49 1.66
CA ALA A 423 -32.96 1.38 3.05
C ALA A 423 -31.45 1.58 3.17
N GLU A 424 -30.99 1.89 4.38
CA GLU A 424 -29.57 1.93 4.69
C GLU A 424 -28.93 0.57 4.35
N THR A 425 -27.86 0.58 3.55
CA THR A 425 -27.19 -0.63 3.09
C THR A 425 -25.69 -0.49 3.29
N GLU A 426 -25.12 -1.44 4.02
CA GLU A 426 -23.67 -1.53 4.19
C GLU A 426 -23.05 -2.40 3.11
N ILE A 427 -21.98 -1.89 2.52
CA ILE A 427 -21.11 -2.63 1.60
C ILE A 427 -19.72 -2.62 2.21
N THR A 428 -19.23 -3.80 2.63
CA THR A 428 -17.92 -3.95 3.28
C THR A 428 -17.26 -5.24 2.84
N GLY A 429 -16.13 -5.16 2.14
CA GLY A 429 -15.41 -6.35 1.68
C GLY A 429 -14.73 -6.16 0.35
N HIS A 430 -14.46 -7.28 -0.31
CA HIS A 430 -13.88 -7.35 -1.65
C HIS A 430 -14.96 -7.20 -2.72
N VAL A 431 -14.62 -6.50 -3.81
CA VAL A 431 -15.52 -6.21 -4.93
C VAL A 431 -14.88 -6.77 -6.20
N VAL A 432 -15.70 -7.30 -7.10
CA VAL A 432 -15.27 -7.74 -8.44
C VAL A 432 -16.26 -7.26 -9.47
N ALA A 433 -15.77 -6.86 -10.65
CA ALA A 433 -16.60 -6.54 -11.80
C ALA A 433 -16.37 -7.56 -12.91
N HIS A 434 -17.44 -8.19 -13.38
CA HIS A 434 -17.46 -9.05 -14.55
C HIS A 434 -17.96 -8.24 -15.75
N LEU A 435 -17.18 -8.18 -16.83
CA LEU A 435 -17.46 -7.35 -18.00
C LEU A 435 -17.22 -8.12 -19.31
N SER A 436 -18.12 -7.94 -20.27
CA SER A 436 -17.99 -8.40 -21.66
C SER A 436 -17.45 -7.24 -22.52
N VAL A 437 -16.16 -7.24 -22.82
CA VAL A 437 -15.46 -6.10 -23.43
C VAL A 437 -14.85 -6.41 -24.80
N SER A 438 -14.74 -5.40 -25.67
CA SER A 438 -13.90 -5.48 -26.87
C SER A 438 -13.21 -4.16 -27.15
N ALA A 439 -12.23 -4.19 -28.07
CA ALA A 439 -11.68 -2.99 -28.69
C ALA A 439 -11.80 -3.04 -30.21
N SER A 440 -11.97 -1.88 -30.83
CA SER A 440 -12.06 -1.70 -32.28
C SER A 440 -11.31 -0.44 -32.70
N LYS A 441 -11.08 -0.28 -34.01
CA LYS A 441 -10.62 1.00 -34.56
C LYS A 441 -11.66 2.10 -34.28
N ALA A 442 -11.18 3.33 -34.03
CA ALA A 442 -12.05 4.50 -33.92
C ALA A 442 -12.51 5.04 -35.29
N SER A 443 -11.75 4.78 -36.34
CA SER A 443 -12.12 5.09 -37.72
C SER A 443 -11.50 4.08 -38.70
N PRO A 444 -12.05 3.92 -39.91
CA PRO A 444 -11.46 3.06 -40.95
C PRO A 444 -10.02 3.44 -41.32
N ASP A 445 -9.66 4.71 -41.16
CA ASP A 445 -8.34 5.26 -41.52
C ASP A 445 -7.28 5.07 -40.43
N GLN A 446 -7.66 4.58 -39.25
CA GLN A 446 -6.70 4.27 -38.18
C GLN A 446 -5.76 3.14 -38.64
N SER A 447 -4.45 3.41 -38.64
CA SER A 447 -3.46 2.51 -39.25
C SER A 447 -3.20 1.24 -38.44
N ALA A 448 -3.24 1.31 -37.11
CA ALA A 448 -3.02 0.18 -36.21
C ALA A 448 -4.36 -0.31 -35.62
N GLU A 449 -4.54 -1.63 -35.61
CA GLU A 449 -5.62 -2.28 -34.87
C GLU A 449 -5.24 -2.40 -33.39
N PRO A 450 -6.18 -2.14 -32.46
CA PRO A 450 -5.92 -2.38 -31.06
C PRO A 450 -5.65 -3.88 -30.85
N SER A 451 -4.63 -4.19 -30.06
CA SER A 451 -4.23 -5.56 -29.75
C SER A 451 -4.23 -5.84 -28.23
N ASP A 452 -4.76 -4.93 -27.43
CA ASP A 452 -5.03 -5.12 -26.00
C ASP A 452 -6.05 -4.06 -25.50
N ILE A 453 -6.58 -4.26 -24.30
CA ILE A 453 -7.55 -3.38 -23.64
C ILE A 453 -7.11 -3.18 -22.19
N ASP A 454 -6.84 -1.93 -21.82
CA ASP A 454 -6.71 -1.53 -20.41
C ASP A 454 -8.07 -1.06 -19.89
N ILE A 455 -8.52 -1.70 -18.81
CA ILE A 455 -9.79 -1.40 -18.14
C ILE A 455 -9.49 -0.81 -16.78
N PHE A 456 -10.11 0.33 -16.52
CA PHE A 456 -10.11 1.02 -15.24
C PHE A 456 -11.54 1.06 -14.76
N VAL A 457 -11.77 0.75 -13.48
CA VAL A 457 -13.10 0.84 -12.89
C VAL A 457 -13.07 1.66 -11.62
N THR A 458 -14.11 2.46 -11.39
CA THR A 458 -14.25 3.29 -10.18
C THR A 458 -15.65 3.13 -9.61
N LEU A 459 -15.74 2.91 -8.31
CA LEU A 459 -17.02 2.94 -7.59
C LEU A 459 -17.13 4.28 -6.86
N ARG A 460 -18.25 4.98 -7.03
CA ARG A 460 -18.54 6.26 -6.37
C ARG A 460 -19.80 6.17 -5.52
N HIS A 461 -19.86 7.02 -4.51
CA HIS A 461 -21.02 7.13 -3.61
C HIS A 461 -21.67 8.49 -3.77
N ILE A 462 -22.97 8.50 -4.05
CA ILE A 462 -23.78 9.71 -4.19
C ILE A 462 -24.74 9.78 -3.01
N SER A 463 -24.75 10.91 -2.32
CA SER A 463 -25.65 11.19 -1.19
C SER A 463 -27.12 11.26 -1.64
N PRO A 464 -28.09 11.17 -0.70
CA PRO A 464 -29.50 11.37 -1.00
C PRO A 464 -29.82 12.73 -1.66
N GLU A 465 -29.00 13.74 -1.42
CA GLU A 465 -29.10 15.08 -2.00
C GLU A 465 -28.51 15.16 -3.42
N GLY A 466 -27.98 14.07 -3.96
CA GLY A 466 -27.41 14.00 -5.31
C GLY A 466 -25.98 14.52 -5.41
N LYS A 467 -25.25 14.64 -4.29
CA LYS A 467 -23.85 15.06 -4.26
C LYS A 467 -22.92 13.86 -4.16
N GLU A 468 -21.79 13.89 -4.85
CA GLU A 468 -20.75 12.89 -4.62
C GLU A 468 -20.13 13.07 -3.24
N VAL A 469 -20.03 11.96 -2.51
CA VAL A 469 -19.35 11.87 -1.22
C VAL A 469 -17.91 11.46 -1.48
N TYR A 470 -16.99 12.35 -1.12
CA TYR A 470 -15.55 12.10 -1.20
C TYR A 470 -15.00 11.64 0.14
N TYR A 471 -13.96 10.82 0.08
CA TYR A 471 -13.22 10.36 1.25
C TYR A 471 -11.78 10.90 1.23
N THR A 472 -11.09 10.84 2.36
CA THR A 472 -9.70 11.24 2.46
C THR A 472 -8.80 10.20 1.82
N GLY A 473 -8.08 10.59 0.77
CA GLY A 473 -7.04 9.80 0.13
C GLY A 473 -5.70 9.91 0.85
N THR A 474 -4.71 9.15 0.36
CA THR A 474 -3.35 9.06 0.91
C THR A 474 -2.72 10.43 1.22
N ALA A 475 -2.88 11.43 0.34
CA ALA A 475 -2.27 12.75 0.50
C ALA A 475 -3.21 13.80 1.13
N GLY A 476 -4.39 13.38 1.59
CA GLY A 476 -5.47 14.30 1.98
C GLY A 476 -6.28 14.82 0.79
N ASP A 477 -6.10 14.25 -0.40
CA ASP A 477 -6.90 14.55 -1.58
C ASP A 477 -8.29 13.88 -1.50
N PRO A 478 -9.32 14.45 -2.15
CA PRO A 478 -10.61 13.78 -2.23
C PRO A 478 -10.51 12.56 -3.15
N ILE A 479 -10.99 11.42 -2.70
CA ILE A 479 -11.03 10.18 -3.49
C ILE A 479 -12.46 9.60 -3.59
N PRO A 480 -12.76 8.83 -4.65
CA PRO A 480 -13.99 8.05 -4.72
C PRO A 480 -13.94 6.86 -3.74
N LEU A 481 -14.94 5.99 -3.79
CA LEU A 481 -15.09 4.92 -2.81
C LEU A 481 -13.99 3.85 -2.89
N THR A 482 -13.67 3.41 -4.10
CA THR A 482 -12.59 2.45 -4.41
C THR A 482 -12.38 2.36 -5.93
N LYS A 483 -11.33 1.67 -6.37
CA LYS A 483 -10.92 1.50 -7.77
C LYS A 483 -10.44 0.08 -8.06
N GLY A 484 -10.40 -0.26 -9.35
CA GLY A 484 -9.92 -1.54 -9.87
C GLY A 484 -9.34 -1.41 -11.27
N TRP A 485 -8.51 -2.38 -11.65
CA TRP A 485 -7.75 -2.35 -12.91
C TRP A 485 -7.59 -3.74 -13.49
N LEU A 486 -7.55 -3.81 -14.82
CA LEU A 486 -7.16 -5.02 -15.54
C LEU A 486 -6.63 -4.68 -16.93
N ARG A 487 -5.46 -5.24 -17.25
CA ARG A 487 -5.02 -5.42 -18.64
C ARG A 487 -5.61 -6.72 -19.18
N THR A 488 -6.37 -6.63 -20.28
CA THR A 488 -7.18 -7.74 -20.78
C THR A 488 -6.31 -8.89 -21.30
N SER A 489 -5.13 -8.65 -21.86
CA SER A 489 -4.20 -9.73 -22.20
C SER A 489 -3.73 -10.55 -20.98
N LEU A 490 -3.85 -9.99 -19.78
CA LEU A 490 -3.52 -10.65 -18.50
C LEU A 490 -4.78 -11.11 -17.75
N ARG A 491 -5.90 -11.31 -18.44
CA ARG A 491 -7.20 -11.69 -17.84
C ARG A 491 -7.23 -13.08 -17.23
N LYS A 492 -6.30 -13.98 -17.56
CA LYS A 492 -6.27 -15.38 -17.10
C LYS A 492 -6.37 -15.46 -15.57
N VAL A 493 -7.43 -16.09 -15.09
CA VAL A 493 -7.64 -16.42 -13.67
C VAL A 493 -7.09 -17.81 -13.40
N GLU A 494 -6.43 -17.99 -12.25
CA GLU A 494 -5.96 -19.28 -11.80
C GLU A 494 -7.03 -19.96 -10.94
N ASP A 495 -7.99 -20.61 -11.58
CA ASP A 495 -9.18 -21.19 -10.92
C ASP A 495 -8.85 -22.22 -9.83
N GLN A 496 -7.71 -22.89 -9.96
CA GLN A 496 -7.24 -23.91 -9.00
C GLN A 496 -6.34 -23.32 -7.90
N HIS A 497 -6.06 -22.01 -7.92
CA HIS A 497 -5.21 -21.40 -6.91
C HIS A 497 -5.95 -21.34 -5.56
N PRO A 498 -5.30 -21.70 -4.43
CA PRO A 498 -5.97 -21.74 -3.12
C PRO A 498 -6.48 -20.37 -2.63
N GLN A 499 -5.92 -19.27 -3.16
CA GLN A 499 -6.35 -17.91 -2.85
C GLN A 499 -7.48 -17.41 -3.78
N HIS A 500 -7.79 -18.11 -4.88
CA HIS A 500 -8.85 -17.70 -5.79
C HIS A 500 -10.23 -17.83 -5.15
N ARG A 501 -11.07 -16.81 -5.33
CA ARG A 501 -12.49 -16.82 -5.01
C ARG A 501 -13.27 -16.13 -6.12
N ASP A 502 -14.54 -16.47 -6.32
CA ASP A 502 -15.41 -15.80 -7.29
C ASP A 502 -15.50 -14.27 -7.06
N TRP A 503 -15.31 -13.83 -5.82
CA TRP A 503 -15.34 -12.42 -5.41
C TRP A 503 -13.94 -11.77 -5.28
N LEU A 504 -12.87 -12.53 -5.53
CA LEU A 504 -11.48 -12.09 -5.52
C LEU A 504 -10.67 -12.97 -6.49
N PRO A 505 -10.69 -12.63 -7.80
CA PRO A 505 -10.00 -13.43 -8.81
C PRO A 505 -8.49 -13.43 -8.55
N HIS A 506 -7.85 -14.61 -8.59
CA HIS A 506 -6.41 -14.73 -8.42
C HIS A 506 -5.73 -14.82 -9.77
N ARG A 507 -4.68 -14.03 -9.98
CA ARG A 507 -3.90 -14.00 -11.22
C ARG A 507 -2.43 -14.01 -10.88
N GLU A 508 -1.65 -14.82 -11.58
CA GLU A 508 -0.20 -14.92 -11.35
C GLU A 508 0.62 -13.84 -12.08
N TYR A 509 0.07 -13.27 -13.17
CA TYR A 509 0.72 -12.25 -14.01
C TYR A 509 2.07 -12.71 -14.58
N ARG A 510 2.17 -13.97 -14.98
CA ARG A 510 3.37 -14.54 -15.62
C ARG A 510 3.39 -14.24 -17.10
N SER A 511 4.57 -14.28 -17.70
CA SER A 511 4.74 -14.17 -19.15
C SER A 511 3.93 -15.24 -19.92
N THR A 512 3.76 -16.43 -19.34
CA THR A 512 2.97 -17.53 -19.89
C THR A 512 1.45 -17.37 -19.74
N ASP A 513 1.00 -16.38 -18.96
CA ASP A 513 -0.43 -16.13 -18.74
C ASP A 513 -1.04 -15.21 -19.80
N VAL A 514 -0.21 -14.63 -20.67
CA VAL A 514 -0.64 -13.70 -21.71
C VAL A 514 -1.57 -14.40 -22.70
N GLN A 515 -2.79 -13.87 -22.81
CA GLN A 515 -3.80 -14.32 -23.75
C GLN A 515 -4.03 -13.26 -24.81
N GLU A 516 -3.99 -13.68 -26.08
CA GLU A 516 -4.19 -12.79 -27.22
C GLU A 516 -5.51 -12.00 -27.13
N VAL A 517 -5.45 -10.73 -27.50
CA VAL A 517 -6.59 -9.82 -27.67
C VAL A 517 -6.64 -9.40 -29.13
N LYS A 518 -7.77 -9.70 -29.79
CA LYS A 518 -8.03 -9.40 -31.20
C LYS A 518 -9.02 -8.26 -31.31
N PRO A 519 -8.89 -7.39 -32.33
CA PRO A 519 -9.89 -6.38 -32.61
C PRO A 519 -11.25 -7.04 -32.85
N ASP A 520 -12.30 -6.33 -32.44
CA ASP A 520 -13.72 -6.71 -32.61
C ASP A 520 -14.14 -8.04 -31.96
N THR A 521 -13.27 -8.64 -31.15
CA THR A 521 -13.56 -9.87 -30.39
C THR A 521 -14.00 -9.51 -28.97
N VAL A 522 -15.10 -10.11 -28.51
CA VAL A 522 -15.61 -9.91 -27.15
C VAL A 522 -14.92 -10.87 -26.17
N TYR A 523 -14.46 -10.33 -25.05
CA TYR A 523 -13.81 -11.05 -23.96
C TYR A 523 -14.59 -10.85 -22.66
N GLU A 524 -14.88 -11.93 -21.96
CA GLU A 524 -15.37 -11.89 -20.57
C GLU A 524 -14.17 -11.74 -19.63
N VAL A 525 -14.23 -10.78 -18.72
CA VAL A 525 -13.14 -10.48 -17.78
C VAL A 525 -13.64 -10.17 -16.38
N ASP A 526 -12.88 -10.62 -15.37
CA ASP A 526 -13.13 -10.30 -13.96
C ASP A 526 -12.11 -9.30 -13.42
N VAL A 527 -12.52 -8.05 -13.20
CA VAL A 527 -11.69 -6.97 -12.69
C VAL A 527 -11.73 -6.98 -11.16
N GLU A 528 -10.59 -7.18 -10.51
CA GLU A 528 -10.47 -6.97 -9.05
C GLU A 528 -10.68 -5.49 -8.75
N VAL A 529 -11.62 -5.19 -7.86
CA VAL A 529 -11.84 -3.85 -7.30
C VAL A 529 -11.43 -3.91 -5.84
N TRP A 530 -10.53 -3.02 -5.43
CA TRP A 530 -9.90 -3.12 -4.13
C TRP A 530 -10.92 -3.04 -2.98
N PRO A 531 -10.61 -3.67 -1.83
CA PRO A 531 -11.51 -3.73 -0.70
C PRO A 531 -12.07 -2.38 -0.31
N THR A 532 -13.32 -2.34 0.12
CA THR A 532 -13.95 -1.07 0.50
C THR A 532 -14.94 -1.25 1.65
N ASN A 533 -15.30 -0.12 2.24
CA ASN A 533 -16.42 0.02 3.16
C ASN A 533 -17.24 1.28 2.83
N VAL A 534 -18.56 1.17 2.82
CA VAL A 534 -19.50 2.31 2.85
C VAL A 534 -20.83 1.90 3.47
N VAL A 535 -21.46 2.82 4.19
CA VAL A 535 -22.87 2.70 4.58
C VAL A 535 -23.69 3.69 3.74
N VAL A 536 -24.32 3.18 2.68
CA VAL A 536 -25.15 3.97 1.77
C VAL A 536 -26.47 4.27 2.47
N ALA A 537 -26.77 5.55 2.67
CA ALA A 537 -28.03 5.97 3.28
C ALA A 537 -29.22 5.71 2.35
N LYS A 538 -30.41 5.59 2.93
CA LYS A 538 -31.67 5.62 2.16
C LYS A 538 -31.71 6.87 1.27
N GLY A 539 -32.02 6.70 -0.01
CA GLY A 539 -32.02 7.77 -1.01
C GLY A 539 -30.67 7.94 -1.72
N GLY A 540 -29.57 7.45 -1.13
CA GLY A 540 -28.25 7.47 -1.74
C GLY A 540 -28.15 6.52 -2.92
N LYS A 541 -27.11 6.67 -3.73
CA LYS A 541 -26.85 5.87 -4.94
C LYS A 541 -25.39 5.48 -5.03
N LEU A 542 -25.12 4.46 -5.84
CA LEU A 542 -23.77 4.14 -6.29
C LEU A 542 -23.65 4.39 -7.79
N VAL A 543 -22.48 4.83 -8.21
CA VAL A 543 -22.11 4.96 -9.62
C VAL A 543 -20.90 4.08 -9.88
N PHE A 544 -21.01 3.17 -10.85
CA PHE A 544 -19.92 2.34 -11.33
C PHE A 544 -19.43 2.87 -12.67
N GLU A 545 -18.16 3.25 -12.74
CA GLU A 545 -17.51 3.73 -13.95
C GLU A 545 -16.68 2.63 -14.58
N VAL A 546 -16.76 2.52 -15.91
CA VAL A 546 -15.79 1.78 -16.73
C VAL A 546 -15.09 2.80 -17.61
N SER A 547 -13.76 2.90 -17.51
CA SER A 547 -12.94 3.87 -18.22
C SER A 547 -11.74 3.21 -18.90
N SER A 548 -11.12 3.95 -19.83
CA SER A 548 -9.90 3.53 -20.54
C SER A 548 -8.62 4.16 -19.98
N GLY A 549 -8.70 4.74 -18.78
CA GLY A 549 -7.60 5.44 -18.12
C GLY A 549 -8.01 5.97 -16.74
N ASP A 550 -7.05 6.61 -16.06
CA ASP A 550 -7.26 7.14 -14.72
C ASP A 550 -8.40 8.17 -14.68
N THR A 551 -9.25 8.05 -13.66
CA THR A 551 -10.31 9.02 -13.32
C THR A 551 -9.97 9.72 -12.00
N GLN A 552 -10.79 10.72 -11.62
CA GLN A 552 -10.66 11.47 -10.38
C GLN A 552 -10.35 10.55 -9.18
N GLY A 553 -9.42 11.02 -8.32
CA GLY A 553 -8.95 10.30 -7.13
C GLY A 553 -7.74 9.39 -7.36
N CYS A 554 -7.07 9.44 -8.52
CA CYS A 554 -5.80 8.74 -8.74
C CYS A 554 -4.57 9.47 -8.16
N GLY A 555 -4.68 10.77 -7.86
CA GLY A 555 -3.59 11.57 -7.31
C GLY A 555 -2.26 11.42 -8.08
N ILE A 556 -1.20 11.03 -7.37
CA ILE A 556 0.13 10.76 -7.94
C ILE A 556 0.32 9.31 -8.40
N PHE A 557 -0.72 8.47 -8.38
CA PHE A 557 -0.70 7.04 -8.71
C PHE A 557 -1.23 6.76 -10.13
N GLY A 558 -0.89 7.62 -11.09
CA GLY A 558 -1.35 7.50 -12.47
C GLY A 558 -0.61 6.43 -13.29
N HIS A 559 -1.29 6.00 -14.35
CA HIS A 559 -0.92 4.93 -15.29
C HIS A 559 -0.84 5.51 -16.70
N HIS A 560 0.26 6.16 -17.06
CA HIS A 560 0.37 6.90 -18.32
C HIS A 560 1.74 6.75 -19.00
N ASP A 561 2.49 5.72 -18.65
CA ASP A 561 3.73 5.39 -19.35
C ASP A 561 3.45 5.04 -20.82
N GLN A 562 4.11 5.73 -21.75
CA GLN A 562 3.85 5.57 -23.18
C GLN A 562 4.44 4.29 -23.77
N GLN A 563 5.41 3.65 -23.10
CA GLN A 563 5.96 2.37 -23.52
C GLN A 563 5.07 1.21 -23.07
N ASP A 564 4.48 1.31 -21.88
CA ASP A 564 3.51 0.36 -21.36
C ASP A 564 2.12 0.54 -21.99
N ARG A 565 1.69 1.78 -22.28
CA ARG A 565 0.34 2.14 -22.78
C ARG A 565 0.39 2.92 -24.10
N SER A 566 1.04 2.34 -25.12
CA SER A 566 1.20 3.01 -26.42
C SER A 566 -0.11 3.11 -27.24
N GLU A 567 -0.25 4.17 -28.03
CA GLU A 567 -1.38 4.35 -28.95
C GLU A 567 -1.51 3.22 -29.97
N LYS A 568 -0.39 2.65 -30.41
CA LYS A 568 -0.38 1.52 -31.35
C LYS A 568 -1.11 0.28 -30.81
N VAL A 569 -1.03 0.02 -29.50
CA VAL A 569 -1.59 -1.19 -28.87
C VAL A 569 -3.02 -0.95 -28.38
N PHE A 570 -3.28 0.22 -27.79
CA PHE A 570 -4.53 0.48 -27.08
C PHE A 570 -5.43 1.51 -27.77
N GLY A 571 -4.97 2.18 -28.84
CA GLY A 571 -5.75 3.24 -29.49
C GLY A 571 -6.99 2.70 -30.20
N GLY A 572 -8.08 3.47 -30.16
CA GLY A 572 -9.35 3.09 -30.78
C GLY A 572 -10.56 3.36 -29.89
N LEU A 573 -11.54 2.47 -29.94
CA LEU A 573 -12.72 2.45 -29.08
C LEU A 573 -12.70 1.19 -28.22
N ASN A 574 -12.98 1.36 -26.93
CA ASN A 574 -13.34 0.26 -26.04
C ASN A 574 -14.87 0.17 -25.98
N SER A 575 -15.40 -1.04 -25.79
CA SER A 575 -16.83 -1.30 -25.79
C SER A 575 -17.24 -2.27 -24.69
N VAL A 576 -18.39 -2.03 -24.07
CA VAL A 576 -19.11 -2.98 -23.20
C VAL A 576 -20.30 -3.53 -24.00
N HIS A 577 -20.43 -4.85 -24.06
CA HIS A 577 -21.43 -5.56 -24.87
C HIS A 577 -22.54 -6.13 -24.02
N PHE A 578 -23.78 -6.05 -24.50
CA PHE A 578 -24.98 -6.54 -23.83
C PHE A 578 -25.77 -7.46 -24.76
N GLY A 579 -26.32 -8.54 -24.22
CA GLY A 579 -27.19 -9.45 -24.94
C GLY A 579 -27.27 -10.80 -24.23
N GLU A 580 -27.99 -11.75 -24.83
CA GLU A 580 -28.19 -13.09 -24.24
C GLU A 580 -26.88 -13.81 -23.86
N GLN A 581 -25.79 -13.56 -24.60
CA GLN A 581 -24.48 -14.19 -24.40
C GLN A 581 -23.46 -13.28 -23.68
N HIS A 582 -23.82 -12.05 -23.30
CA HIS A 582 -22.90 -11.07 -22.73
C HIS A 582 -23.41 -10.58 -21.38
N HIS A 583 -22.70 -10.96 -20.32
CA HIS A 583 -23.09 -10.67 -18.95
C HIS A 583 -22.18 -9.60 -18.36
N ASN A 584 -22.78 -8.56 -17.77
CA ASN A 584 -22.04 -7.51 -17.11
C ASN A 584 -22.61 -7.29 -15.73
N TYR A 585 -21.77 -7.35 -14.70
CA TYR A 585 -22.19 -7.10 -13.33
C TYR A 585 -21.03 -6.70 -12.44
N ILE A 586 -21.34 -6.00 -11.36
CA ILE A 586 -20.47 -5.84 -10.20
C ILE A 586 -21.02 -6.68 -9.05
N VAL A 587 -20.14 -7.36 -8.33
CA VAL A 587 -20.48 -8.09 -7.11
C VAL A 587 -20.13 -7.19 -5.92
N LEU A 588 -21.16 -6.76 -5.18
CA LEU A 588 -21.00 -5.93 -4.00
C LEU A 588 -21.11 -6.80 -2.73
N PRO A 589 -20.18 -6.67 -1.76
CA PRO A 589 -20.20 -7.40 -0.49
C PRO A 589 -21.17 -6.74 0.50
N VAL A 590 -22.47 -7.01 0.34
CA VAL A 590 -23.52 -6.45 1.20
C VAL A 590 -23.45 -7.12 2.58
N ILE A 591 -23.44 -6.33 3.65
CA ILE A 591 -23.40 -6.84 5.03
C ILE A 591 -24.79 -6.73 5.66
N PRO A 592 -25.47 -7.86 5.95
CA PRO A 592 -26.67 -7.87 6.76
C PRO A 592 -26.41 -7.37 8.18
N ALA A 593 -27.44 -6.80 8.81
CA ALA A 593 -27.40 -6.47 10.23
C ALA A 593 -27.07 -7.73 11.06
N LYS A 594 -26.39 -7.54 12.21
CA LYS A 594 -26.24 -8.63 13.18
C LYS A 594 -27.62 -8.91 13.76
N GLU A 595 -28.06 -10.17 13.67
CA GLU A 595 -29.30 -10.65 14.33
C GLU A 595 -29.21 -10.54 15.85
#